data_AF-A0AA96SE01-F1
#
_entry.id   AF-A0AA96SE01-F1
#
_cell.length_a   1.000
_cell.length_b   1.000
_cell.length_c   1.000
_cell.angle_alpha   90.00
_cell.angle_beta   90.00
_cell.angle_gamma   90.00
#
_symmetry.space_group_name_H-M   'P 1'
#
loop_
_entity.id
_entity.type
_entity.pdbx_description
1 polymer ?
#
loop_
_entity_poly.entity_id
_entity_poly.type
_entity_poly.pdbx_seq_one_letter_code
_entity_poly.pdbx_strand_id
1 'polypeptide(L)'
;MNIYDFLIVKKRGGKYKTWTSGSLYNVGIDPDKQVKGESRIWGDASAEVQKIVIDKIISLGSRLHLSYKDIAYALLLCYAESGFNPDAAAGTTSASGLAQYTRGTMKDFSRRAKKYLSQTLNMDETNVFDVDIGVYGVLAAYLFNKDLSEQWITSSDPDKFWQTIYMLHHDGPGYYKDDRGKERAIRGKWSQDAVQAYNTKILPKLDKLESLLANTEVDLEIQLEDSNGQPVVNKEYIIATHNSKVGLTPKKPAMLSTDRNQKKSYHVVHGKTDANGLTKKLAASVGCEVIILLCANRPKKLGNAIPEKDYTVKKGDTLSKIAKQNGTTINQIAKDNHISNPNKINIGQKLVIKKKYLRHKPSGSAIKDILEQAGLSAYGFDSIIYSQNHITKPDGSTSASARHSKKNTVTLRTSTPATFVNKKNKEVKKKEINDTTKEGSSKIVHSQYPGKAVIYTYQDTNYPPRGVAPSKGYTAFYDHLGNKLFSFTSGGRVDSHSEDNADGPMKEKFTYIEGGYRTSRLGREFGTTKIRSTDRRRRWIHGGGPKKDFYVERQSWRVTYGCTRAQNIDLETLAQKIREFRHQWPHIEILMIRNSNEADRKRYPR
;
A
#
# COMPACT_ATOMS: atom_id res chain seq x y z
N MET A 1 22.27 10.37 -24.47
CA MET A 1 21.46 11.55 -24.08
C MET A 1 20.43 11.09 -23.06
N ASN A 2 20.43 11.63 -21.85
CA ASN A 2 19.47 11.24 -20.81
C ASN A 2 18.11 11.95 -21.04
N ILE A 3 17.00 11.37 -20.55
CA ILE A 3 15.66 11.95 -20.58
C ILE A 3 15.64 13.39 -20.03
N TYR A 4 16.37 13.66 -18.94
CA TYR A 4 16.43 15.02 -18.39
C TYR A 4 17.15 16.01 -19.31
N ASP A 5 18.24 15.61 -19.95
CA ASP A 5 18.94 16.47 -20.92
C ASP A 5 18.03 16.84 -22.10
N PHE A 6 17.09 15.95 -22.43
CA PHE A 6 16.14 16.14 -23.51
C PHE A 6 14.96 17.06 -23.17
N LEU A 7 14.55 17.07 -21.90
CA LEU A 7 13.34 17.75 -21.43
C LEU A 7 13.60 19.06 -20.68
N ILE A 8 14.70 19.16 -19.92
CA ILE A 8 14.97 20.31 -19.07
C ILE A 8 15.07 21.58 -19.93
N VAL A 9 14.25 22.56 -19.55
CA VAL A 9 14.30 23.90 -20.11
C VAL A 9 15.47 24.65 -19.50
N LYS A 10 16.44 25.00 -20.35
CA LYS A 10 17.64 25.76 -19.97
C LYS A 10 17.45 27.28 -20.09
N LYS A 11 16.49 27.73 -20.89
CA LYS A 11 16.22 29.14 -21.15
C LYS A 11 14.74 29.43 -20.88
N ARG A 12 14.49 30.30 -19.91
CA ARG A 12 13.12 30.76 -19.60
C ARG A 12 12.52 31.58 -20.75
N GLY A 13 11.20 31.67 -20.76
CA GLY A 13 10.44 32.49 -21.69
C GLY A 13 10.61 34.00 -21.46
N GLY A 14 9.93 34.79 -22.30
CA GLY A 14 9.85 36.24 -22.13
C GLY A 14 8.95 36.64 -20.97
N LYS A 15 9.31 37.72 -20.26
CA LYS A 15 8.47 38.33 -19.23
C LYS A 15 7.30 39.08 -19.89
N TYR A 16 6.09 38.95 -19.35
CA TYR A 16 4.99 39.84 -19.72
C TYR A 16 5.23 41.26 -19.19
N LYS A 17 5.07 42.26 -20.07
CA LYS A 17 5.17 43.69 -19.71
C LYS A 17 3.85 44.24 -19.17
N THR A 18 2.73 43.72 -19.66
CA THR A 18 1.37 44.07 -19.24
C THR A 18 0.58 42.78 -19.01
N TRP A 19 -0.46 42.84 -18.17
CA TRP A 19 -1.32 41.70 -17.89
C TRP A 19 -2.76 42.13 -17.64
N THR A 20 -3.70 41.23 -17.90
CA THR A 20 -5.13 41.46 -17.69
C THR A 20 -5.48 41.29 -16.22
N SER A 21 -6.56 41.95 -15.76
CA SER A 21 -7.03 41.85 -14.36
C SER A 21 -7.41 40.41 -13.96
N GLY A 22 -7.75 39.57 -14.93
CA GLY A 22 -8.06 38.16 -14.72
C GLY A 22 -6.83 37.25 -14.67
N SER A 23 -5.62 37.75 -14.90
CA SER A 23 -4.39 36.96 -14.86
C SER A 23 -3.94 36.68 -13.43
N LEU A 24 -3.31 35.52 -13.22
CA LEU A 24 -2.62 35.18 -11.96
C LEU A 24 -1.12 35.51 -12.00
N TYR A 25 -0.64 36.19 -13.04
CA TYR A 25 0.77 36.47 -13.27
C TYR A 25 1.39 37.41 -12.22
N ASN A 26 0.60 38.26 -11.59
CA ASN A 26 1.04 39.15 -10.51
C ASN A 26 0.82 38.58 -9.10
N VAL A 27 0.27 37.36 -8.98
CA VAL A 27 0.08 36.71 -7.69
C VAL A 27 1.43 36.24 -7.16
N GLY A 28 1.80 36.69 -5.96
CA GLY A 28 3.05 36.32 -5.30
C GLY A 28 3.23 34.80 -5.19
N ILE A 29 4.48 34.33 -5.34
CA ILE A 29 4.83 32.93 -5.10
C ILE A 29 5.09 32.78 -3.60
N ASP A 30 4.40 31.82 -2.97
CA ASP A 30 4.61 31.49 -1.56
C ASP A 30 6.09 31.15 -1.30
N PRO A 31 6.81 31.92 -0.46
CA PRO A 31 8.22 31.69 -0.22
C PRO A 31 8.49 30.33 0.44
N ASP A 32 7.54 29.79 1.21
CA ASP A 32 7.67 28.52 1.95
C ASP A 32 7.29 27.29 1.10
N LYS A 33 6.82 27.51 -0.14
CA LYS A 33 6.47 26.45 -1.07
C LYS A 33 7.71 25.64 -1.46
N GLN A 34 7.72 24.37 -1.05
CA GLN A 34 8.84 23.44 -1.23
C GLN A 34 9.23 23.16 -2.69
N VAL A 35 8.25 23.13 -3.60
CA VAL A 35 8.47 22.89 -5.04
C VAL A 35 7.83 24.06 -5.78
N LYS A 36 8.65 25.05 -6.13
CA LYS A 36 8.20 26.31 -6.72
C LYS A 36 9.09 26.73 -7.90
N GLY A 37 8.52 27.48 -8.83
CA GLY A 37 9.28 28.21 -9.82
C GLY A 37 9.99 29.42 -9.22
N GLU A 38 10.97 29.94 -9.95
CA GLU A 38 11.66 31.20 -9.62
C GLU A 38 10.79 32.41 -9.99
N SER A 39 9.89 32.23 -10.96
CA SER A 39 8.89 33.24 -11.32
C SER A 39 7.65 32.61 -11.94
N ARG A 40 6.73 33.45 -12.42
CA ARG A 40 5.53 33.04 -13.18
C ARG A 40 5.81 32.76 -14.66
N ILE A 41 7.07 32.85 -15.10
CA ILE A 41 7.46 32.74 -16.51
C ILE A 41 7.65 31.27 -16.90
N TRP A 42 7.24 30.91 -18.12
CA TRP A 42 7.50 29.61 -18.72
C TRP A 42 8.97 29.18 -18.56
N GLY A 43 9.19 27.97 -18.05
CA GLY A 43 10.52 27.38 -17.88
C GLY A 43 11.40 28.00 -16.79
N ASP A 44 10.90 29.01 -16.07
CA ASP A 44 11.67 29.69 -15.01
C ASP A 44 11.56 28.95 -13.67
N ALA A 45 12.15 27.75 -13.63
CA ALA A 45 12.25 26.89 -12.46
C ALA A 45 13.60 26.16 -12.48
N SER A 46 14.15 25.86 -11.30
CA SER A 46 15.41 25.11 -11.19
C SER A 46 15.33 23.73 -11.85
N ALA A 47 16.48 23.20 -12.25
CA ALA A 47 16.57 21.87 -12.86
C ALA A 47 15.97 20.79 -11.93
N GLU A 48 16.16 20.93 -10.61
CA GLU A 48 15.62 20.04 -9.59
C GLU A 48 14.10 20.08 -9.55
N VAL A 49 13.49 21.28 -9.62
CA VAL A 49 12.03 21.44 -9.66
C VAL A 49 11.46 20.83 -10.93
N GLN A 50 12.08 21.08 -12.09
CA GLN A 50 11.65 20.49 -13.36
C GLN A 50 11.74 18.95 -13.32
N LYS A 51 12.82 18.38 -12.76
CA LYS A 51 12.97 16.92 -12.56
C LYS A 51 11.85 16.36 -11.68
N ILE A 52 11.50 17.03 -10.59
CA ILE A 52 10.40 16.60 -9.69
C ILE A 52 9.08 16.51 -10.47
N VAL A 53 8.78 17.50 -11.33
CA VAL A 53 7.56 17.50 -12.15
C VAL A 53 7.59 16.34 -13.16
N ILE A 54 8.70 16.19 -13.90
CA ILE A 54 8.90 15.09 -14.88
C ILE A 54 8.69 13.73 -14.22
N ASP A 55 9.34 13.50 -13.07
CA ASP A 55 9.23 12.27 -12.29
C ASP A 55 7.79 11.95 -11.89
N LYS A 56 7.05 12.97 -11.44
CA LYS A 56 5.66 12.82 -11.01
C LYS A 56 4.75 12.47 -12.18
N ILE A 57 4.95 13.08 -13.36
CA ILE A 57 4.20 12.75 -14.58
C ILE A 57 4.48 11.32 -15.02
N ILE A 58 5.76 10.91 -15.11
CA ILE A 58 6.13 9.53 -15.46
C ILE A 58 5.52 8.54 -14.46
N SER A 59 5.65 8.82 -13.17
CA SER A 59 5.15 7.95 -12.10
C SER A 59 3.63 7.79 -12.16
N LEU A 60 2.89 8.89 -12.32
CA LEU A 60 1.43 8.85 -12.35
C LEU A 60 0.92 8.25 -13.66
N GLY A 61 1.50 8.60 -14.80
CA GLY A 61 1.15 8.01 -16.10
C GLY A 61 1.35 6.49 -16.12
N SER A 62 2.46 6.01 -15.56
CA SER A 62 2.71 4.56 -15.43
C SER A 62 1.67 3.87 -14.55
N ARG A 63 1.30 4.48 -13.41
CA ARG A 63 0.25 3.97 -12.51
C ARG A 63 -1.15 3.97 -13.12
N LEU A 64 -1.38 4.79 -14.13
CA LEU A 64 -2.61 4.82 -14.93
C LEU A 64 -2.54 3.88 -16.15
N HIS A 65 -1.47 3.07 -16.26
CA HIS A 65 -1.25 2.12 -17.36
C HIS A 65 -1.15 2.78 -18.74
N LEU A 66 -0.70 4.03 -18.79
CA LEU A 66 -0.50 4.75 -20.05
C LEU A 66 0.65 4.16 -20.87
N SER A 67 0.56 4.26 -22.20
CA SER A 67 1.68 3.89 -23.08
C SER A 67 2.86 4.86 -22.92
N TYR A 68 4.04 4.46 -23.38
CA TYR A 68 5.19 5.37 -23.38
C TYR A 68 4.94 6.59 -24.26
N LYS A 69 4.22 6.43 -25.39
CA LYS A 69 3.81 7.55 -26.24
C LYS A 69 2.87 8.51 -25.52
N ASP A 70 1.92 7.99 -24.74
CA ASP A 70 1.00 8.80 -23.94
C ASP A 70 1.73 9.58 -22.84
N ILE A 71 2.67 8.93 -22.14
CA ILE A 71 3.51 9.57 -21.12
C ILE A 71 4.39 10.65 -21.77
N ALA A 72 5.01 10.34 -22.91
CA ALA A 72 5.81 11.29 -23.68
C ALA A 72 4.97 12.52 -24.08
N TYR A 73 3.75 12.29 -24.56
CA TYR A 73 2.87 13.38 -24.96
C TYR A 73 2.46 14.25 -23.77
N ALA A 74 2.11 13.65 -22.62
CA ALA A 74 1.79 14.41 -21.41
C ALA A 74 2.98 15.25 -20.92
N LEU A 75 4.20 14.71 -20.97
CA LEU A 75 5.43 15.45 -20.67
C LEU A 75 5.63 16.62 -21.64
N LEU A 76 5.43 16.41 -22.95
CA LEU A 76 5.59 17.44 -23.96
C LEU A 76 4.49 18.50 -23.93
N LEU A 77 3.28 18.15 -23.51
CA LEU A 77 2.22 19.10 -23.20
C LEU A 77 2.65 19.99 -22.04
N CYS A 78 3.10 19.41 -20.92
CA CYS A 78 3.58 20.20 -19.78
C CYS A 78 4.80 21.07 -20.13
N TYR A 79 5.73 20.53 -20.92
CA TYR A 79 6.84 21.28 -21.50
C TYR A 79 6.34 22.46 -22.33
N ALA A 80 5.39 22.24 -23.24
CA ALA A 80 4.88 23.29 -24.12
C ALA A 80 4.21 24.42 -23.35
N GLU A 81 3.41 24.08 -22.34
CA GLU A 81 2.57 25.00 -21.58
C GLU A 81 3.30 25.75 -20.47
N SER A 82 4.19 25.09 -19.75
CA SER A 82 4.82 25.68 -18.55
C SER A 82 6.33 25.55 -18.51
N GLY A 83 6.94 24.75 -19.39
CA GLY A 83 8.36 24.43 -19.32
C GLY A 83 8.71 23.71 -18.01
N PHE A 84 7.75 22.93 -17.48
CA PHE A 84 7.81 22.27 -16.17
C PHE A 84 7.89 23.24 -14.98
N ASN A 85 7.53 24.53 -15.15
CA ASN A 85 7.41 25.46 -14.04
C ASN A 85 6.01 25.32 -13.38
N PRO A 86 5.90 24.82 -12.13
CA PRO A 86 4.61 24.66 -11.45
C PRO A 86 3.92 25.97 -11.14
N ASP A 87 4.65 27.09 -11.18
CA ASP A 87 4.16 28.44 -10.91
C ASP A 87 3.90 29.25 -12.18
N ALA A 88 4.08 28.70 -13.38
CA ALA A 88 3.86 29.42 -14.63
C ALA A 88 2.43 30.00 -14.72
N ALA A 89 2.31 31.25 -15.19
CA ALA A 89 1.02 31.89 -15.44
C ALA A 89 1.11 32.78 -16.68
N ALA A 90 0.03 32.84 -17.45
CA ALA A 90 -0.08 33.72 -18.61
C ALA A 90 -0.44 35.15 -18.15
N GLY A 91 0.18 36.18 -18.74
CA GLY A 91 -0.22 37.58 -18.52
C GLY A 91 -1.53 37.96 -19.20
N THR A 92 -1.90 37.28 -20.29
CA THR A 92 -3.05 37.65 -21.12
C THR A 92 -4.37 37.02 -20.68
N THR A 93 -4.32 35.92 -19.93
CA THR A 93 -5.51 35.15 -19.52
C THR A 93 -5.36 34.64 -18.08
N SER A 94 -6.35 33.90 -17.57
CA SER A 94 -6.26 33.21 -16.28
C SER A 94 -5.45 31.91 -16.31
N ALA A 95 -4.91 31.53 -17.47
CA ALA A 95 -4.17 30.29 -17.67
C ALA A 95 -2.97 30.20 -16.71
N SER A 96 -2.91 29.12 -15.91
CA SER A 96 -1.94 28.99 -14.81
C SER A 96 -1.58 27.53 -14.50
N GLY A 97 -0.42 27.33 -13.89
CA GLY A 97 0.10 26.03 -13.47
C GLY A 97 0.66 25.20 -14.63
N LEU A 98 0.93 23.92 -14.34
CA LEU A 98 1.70 23.02 -15.20
C LEU A 98 1.09 22.76 -16.59
N ALA A 99 -0.23 22.88 -16.72
CA ALA A 99 -0.95 22.71 -17.98
C ALA A 99 -1.75 23.98 -18.36
N GLN A 100 -1.37 25.14 -17.81
CA GLN A 100 -1.97 26.44 -18.13
C GLN A 100 -3.51 26.45 -18.04
N TYR A 101 -4.05 25.90 -16.95
CA TYR A 101 -5.49 25.84 -16.70
C TYR A 101 -6.08 27.24 -16.53
N THR A 102 -7.15 27.54 -17.27
CA THR A 102 -8.00 28.71 -17.06
C THR A 102 -9.04 28.45 -15.97
N ARG A 103 -9.62 29.50 -15.37
CA ARG A 103 -10.73 29.38 -14.40
C ARG A 103 -11.87 28.46 -14.88
N GLY A 104 -12.22 28.53 -16.16
CA GLY A 104 -13.24 27.66 -16.75
C GLY A 104 -12.83 26.19 -16.70
N THR A 105 -11.62 25.89 -17.17
CA THR A 105 -11.10 24.51 -17.17
C THR A 105 -10.85 23.96 -15.77
N MET A 106 -10.56 24.81 -14.77
CA MET A 106 -10.45 24.41 -13.36
C MET A 106 -11.79 23.90 -12.82
N LYS A 107 -12.91 24.55 -13.16
CA LYS A 107 -14.27 24.10 -12.75
C LYS A 107 -14.60 22.71 -13.29
N ASP A 108 -14.15 22.38 -14.50
CA ASP A 108 -14.35 21.05 -15.09
C ASP A 108 -13.33 20.01 -14.61
N PHE A 109 -12.24 20.42 -13.95
CA PHE A 109 -11.16 19.51 -13.55
C PHE A 109 -11.67 18.37 -12.69
N SER A 110 -12.55 18.62 -11.72
CA SER A 110 -13.08 17.57 -10.85
C SER A 110 -13.80 16.47 -11.62
N ARG A 111 -14.60 16.85 -12.63
CA ARG A 111 -15.30 15.91 -13.52
C ARG A 111 -14.28 15.08 -14.32
N ARG A 112 -13.26 15.73 -14.88
CA ARG A 112 -12.21 15.07 -15.69
C ARG A 112 -11.34 14.15 -14.83
N ALA A 113 -10.88 14.61 -13.67
CA ALA A 113 -10.10 13.81 -12.73
C ALA A 113 -10.86 12.56 -12.28
N LYS A 114 -12.18 12.69 -12.02
CA LYS A 114 -13.02 11.54 -11.69
C LYS A 114 -13.14 10.57 -12.86
N LYS A 115 -13.42 11.06 -14.07
CA LYS A 115 -13.60 10.22 -15.27
C LYS A 115 -12.31 9.49 -15.66
N TYR A 116 -11.20 10.22 -15.81
CA TYR A 116 -9.99 9.70 -16.45
C TYR A 116 -8.95 9.18 -15.45
N LEU A 117 -8.92 9.72 -14.23
CA LEU A 117 -7.90 9.39 -13.22
C LEU A 117 -8.48 8.57 -12.05
N SER A 118 -9.79 8.36 -12.03
CA SER A 118 -10.52 7.75 -10.90
C SER A 118 -10.25 8.46 -9.57
N GLN A 119 -10.03 9.77 -9.60
CA GLN A 119 -9.77 10.59 -8.41
C GLN A 119 -10.82 11.68 -8.25
N THR A 120 -11.27 11.91 -7.01
CA THR A 120 -12.08 13.08 -6.67
C THR A 120 -11.15 14.21 -6.20
N LEU A 121 -10.64 15.00 -7.15
CA LEU A 121 -9.76 16.14 -6.92
C LEU A 121 -10.41 17.42 -7.42
N ASN A 122 -10.14 18.54 -6.76
CA ASN A 122 -10.63 19.84 -7.19
C ASN A 122 -9.43 20.75 -7.49
N MET A 123 -9.62 21.64 -8.46
CA MET A 123 -8.65 22.66 -8.82
C MET A 123 -9.35 24.02 -8.84
N ASP A 124 -8.69 25.02 -8.28
CA ASP A 124 -9.09 26.42 -8.28
C ASP A 124 -7.83 27.32 -8.22
N GLU A 125 -8.04 28.63 -8.17
CA GLU A 125 -6.94 29.61 -8.17
C GLU A 125 -6.02 29.51 -6.95
N THR A 126 -6.48 28.91 -5.84
CA THR A 126 -5.69 28.76 -4.61
C THR A 126 -4.71 27.58 -4.68
N ASN A 127 -5.01 26.58 -5.52
CA ASN A 127 -4.24 25.34 -5.58
C ASN A 127 -3.75 24.95 -6.98
N VAL A 128 -4.05 25.74 -8.03
CA VAL A 128 -3.57 25.49 -9.40
C VAL A 128 -2.04 25.41 -9.50
N PHE A 129 -1.34 26.11 -8.62
CA PHE A 129 0.12 26.09 -8.55
C PHE A 129 0.67 24.93 -7.70
N ASP A 130 -0.18 24.14 -7.03
CA ASP A 130 0.29 22.97 -6.30
C ASP A 130 0.78 21.91 -7.31
N VAL A 131 2.02 21.44 -7.13
CA VAL A 131 2.66 20.55 -8.08
C VAL A 131 1.91 19.22 -8.25
N ASP A 132 1.31 18.69 -7.18
CA ASP A 132 0.59 17.43 -7.26
C ASP A 132 -0.71 17.64 -8.02
N ILE A 133 -1.50 18.66 -7.66
CA ILE A 133 -2.73 19.04 -8.38
C ILE A 133 -2.43 19.32 -9.87
N GLY A 134 -1.35 20.05 -10.16
CA GLY A 134 -0.93 20.38 -11.51
C GLY A 134 -0.55 19.14 -12.33
N VAL A 135 0.10 18.13 -11.74
CA VAL A 135 0.45 16.87 -12.43
C VAL A 135 -0.81 16.05 -12.77
N TYR A 136 -1.77 15.96 -11.84
CA TYR A 136 -3.09 15.39 -12.17
C TYR A 136 -3.79 16.22 -13.26
N GLY A 137 -3.64 17.55 -13.22
CA GLY A 137 -4.06 18.49 -14.26
C GLY A 137 -3.54 18.10 -15.64
N VAL A 138 -2.22 18.00 -15.80
CA VAL A 138 -1.58 17.63 -17.07
C VAL A 138 -2.19 16.35 -17.66
N LEU A 139 -2.31 15.29 -16.85
CA LEU A 139 -2.86 14.01 -17.33
C LEU A 139 -4.36 14.07 -17.59
N ALA A 140 -5.14 14.78 -16.77
CA ALA A 140 -6.58 14.98 -17.01
C ALA A 140 -6.83 15.76 -18.31
N ALA A 141 -6.06 16.81 -18.57
CA ALA A 141 -6.15 17.59 -19.80
C ALA A 141 -5.78 16.74 -21.02
N TYR A 142 -4.65 16.03 -20.94
CA TYR A 142 -4.18 15.15 -22.01
C TYR A 142 -5.21 14.06 -22.34
N LEU A 143 -5.67 13.29 -21.35
CA LEU A 143 -6.60 12.17 -21.58
C LEU A 143 -7.96 12.64 -22.07
N PHE A 144 -8.44 13.78 -21.57
CA PHE A 144 -9.67 14.39 -22.07
C PHE A 144 -9.58 14.77 -23.54
N ASN A 145 -8.49 15.43 -23.95
CA ASN A 145 -8.32 15.85 -25.35
C ASN A 145 -7.98 14.68 -26.27
N LYS A 146 -7.30 13.65 -25.76
CA LYS A 146 -7.09 12.38 -26.48
C LYS A 146 -8.42 11.69 -26.77
N ASP A 147 -9.28 11.54 -25.77
CA ASP A 147 -10.62 10.94 -25.90
C ASP A 147 -11.46 11.69 -26.96
N LEU A 148 -11.40 13.02 -26.99
CA LEU A 148 -12.06 13.79 -28.04
C LEU A 148 -11.41 13.59 -29.42
N SER A 149 -10.09 13.55 -29.50
CA SER A 149 -9.38 13.27 -30.76
C SER A 149 -9.75 11.89 -31.32
N GLU A 150 -9.80 10.86 -30.46
CA GLU A 150 -10.23 9.50 -30.83
C GLU A 150 -11.68 9.48 -31.35
N GLN A 151 -12.57 10.28 -30.76
CA GLN A 151 -13.97 10.36 -31.18
C GLN A 151 -14.19 11.15 -32.48
N TRP A 152 -13.37 12.17 -32.74
CA TRP A 152 -13.63 13.15 -33.80
C TRP A 152 -12.78 12.94 -35.05
N ILE A 153 -11.58 12.39 -34.91
CA ILE A 153 -10.69 12.12 -36.03
C ILE A 153 -10.96 10.71 -36.54
N THR A 154 -11.76 10.63 -37.60
CA THR A 154 -12.11 9.38 -38.28
C THR A 154 -11.12 9.01 -39.39
N SER A 155 -10.20 9.91 -39.75
CA SER A 155 -9.14 9.64 -40.74
C SER A 155 -8.14 8.64 -40.19
N SER A 156 -7.65 7.74 -41.03
CA SER A 156 -6.54 6.83 -40.71
C SER A 156 -5.17 7.52 -40.55
N ASP A 157 -5.13 8.86 -40.63
CA ASP A 157 -3.95 9.71 -40.47
C ASP A 157 -3.53 9.83 -38.99
N PRO A 158 -2.43 9.16 -38.57
CA PRO A 158 -1.97 9.20 -37.19
C PRO A 158 -1.41 10.57 -36.79
N ASP A 159 -0.85 11.35 -37.72
CA ASP A 159 -0.26 12.64 -37.42
C ASP A 159 -1.33 13.67 -37.09
N LYS A 160 -2.43 13.64 -37.86
CA LYS A 160 -3.62 14.45 -37.56
C LYS A 160 -4.22 14.12 -36.19
N PHE A 161 -4.26 12.83 -35.83
CA PHE A 161 -4.71 12.38 -34.51
C PHE A 161 -3.86 13.02 -33.39
N TRP A 162 -2.54 12.90 -33.47
CA TRP A 162 -1.63 13.43 -32.45
C TRP A 162 -1.68 14.96 -32.39
N GLN A 163 -1.65 15.64 -33.54
CA GLN A 163 -1.73 17.10 -33.61
C GLN A 163 -3.00 17.62 -32.92
N THR A 164 -4.15 17.00 -33.22
CA THR A 164 -5.46 17.43 -32.70
C THR A 164 -5.49 17.47 -31.17
N ILE A 165 -4.79 16.57 -30.48
CA ILE A 165 -4.77 16.55 -29.00
C ILE A 165 -4.26 17.87 -28.42
N TYR A 166 -3.16 18.40 -28.97
CA TYR A 166 -2.62 19.68 -28.50
C TYR A 166 -3.46 20.86 -28.97
N MET A 167 -4.00 20.80 -30.19
CA MET A 167 -4.88 21.86 -30.69
C MET A 167 -6.13 22.02 -29.82
N LEU A 168 -6.75 20.91 -29.40
CA LEU A 168 -7.88 20.93 -28.48
C LEU A 168 -7.50 21.43 -27.08
N HIS A 169 -6.26 21.20 -26.65
CA HIS A 169 -5.75 21.76 -25.40
C HIS A 169 -5.62 23.28 -25.47
N HIS A 170 -4.97 23.77 -26.53
CA HIS A 170 -4.64 25.18 -26.70
C HIS A 170 -5.85 26.03 -27.12
N ASP A 171 -6.51 25.66 -28.22
CA ASP A 171 -7.64 26.43 -28.80
C ASP A 171 -9.00 26.06 -28.18
N GLY A 172 -9.03 25.00 -27.38
CA GLY A 172 -10.22 24.47 -26.74
C GLY A 172 -11.12 23.64 -27.68
N PRO A 173 -11.87 22.66 -27.14
CA PRO A 173 -12.83 21.87 -27.90
C PRO A 173 -14.16 22.61 -28.22
N GLY A 174 -14.31 23.88 -27.81
CA GLY A 174 -15.59 24.59 -27.81
C GLY A 174 -16.31 24.48 -26.45
N TYR A 175 -17.36 25.28 -26.26
CA TYR A 175 -18.23 25.13 -25.09
C TYR A 175 -19.07 23.86 -25.30
N TYR A 176 -19.45 23.16 -24.22
CA TYR A 176 -20.23 21.89 -24.26
C TYR A 176 -21.57 21.93 -25.04
N LYS A 177 -21.90 23.07 -25.66
CA LYS A 177 -23.14 23.35 -26.41
C LYS A 177 -22.90 23.69 -27.89
N ASP A 178 -21.66 23.66 -28.40
CA ASP A 178 -21.39 23.92 -29.83
C ASP A 178 -20.33 22.98 -30.42
N ASP A 179 -20.43 22.72 -31.73
CA ASP A 179 -19.56 21.79 -32.47
C ASP A 179 -18.30 22.45 -33.07
N ARG A 180 -18.01 23.71 -32.76
CA ARG A 180 -16.93 24.46 -33.44
C ARG A 180 -15.55 23.83 -33.27
N GLY A 181 -15.24 23.28 -32.10
CA GLY A 181 -13.97 22.59 -31.89
C GLY A 181 -13.87 21.30 -32.68
N LYS A 182 -14.98 20.56 -32.80
CA LYS A 182 -15.08 19.36 -33.64
C LYS A 182 -14.94 19.70 -35.11
N GLU A 183 -15.60 20.76 -35.59
CA GLU A 183 -15.45 21.25 -36.96
C GLU A 183 -14.01 21.68 -37.28
N ARG A 184 -13.35 22.40 -36.36
CA ARG A 184 -11.93 22.77 -36.50
C ARG A 184 -11.04 21.53 -36.60
N ALA A 185 -11.28 20.52 -35.78
CA ALA A 185 -10.53 19.26 -35.81
C ALA A 185 -10.70 18.50 -37.12
N ILE A 186 -11.94 18.37 -37.60
CA ILE A 186 -12.23 17.71 -38.89
C ILE A 186 -11.56 18.47 -40.05
N ARG A 187 -11.67 19.81 -40.06
CA ARG A 187 -11.13 20.68 -41.12
C ARG A 187 -9.63 20.95 -41.01
N GLY A 188 -8.99 20.62 -39.88
CA GLY A 188 -7.57 20.93 -39.62
C GLY A 188 -7.27 22.43 -39.54
N LYS A 189 -8.23 23.26 -39.13
CA LYS A 189 -8.08 24.73 -39.07
C LYS A 189 -7.90 25.19 -37.63
N TRP A 190 -6.66 25.54 -37.28
CA TRP A 190 -6.23 25.89 -35.93
C TRP A 190 -5.53 27.26 -35.89
N SER A 191 -5.38 27.85 -34.70
CA SER A 191 -4.63 29.08 -34.54
C SER A 191 -3.16 28.89 -34.95
N GLN A 192 -2.56 29.93 -35.54
CA GLN A 192 -1.16 29.88 -35.98
C GLN A 192 -0.22 29.64 -34.81
N ASP A 193 -0.49 30.25 -33.65
CA ASP A 193 0.28 30.07 -32.43
C ASP A 193 0.24 28.62 -31.93
N ALA A 194 -0.93 27.97 -31.95
CA ALA A 194 -1.04 26.55 -31.55
C ALA A 194 -0.23 25.65 -32.48
N VAL A 195 -0.37 25.84 -33.80
CA VAL A 195 0.35 25.06 -34.82
C VAL A 195 1.86 25.25 -34.68
N GLN A 196 2.31 26.49 -34.48
CA GLN A 196 3.72 26.79 -34.27
C GLN A 196 4.24 26.13 -32.98
N ALA A 197 3.51 26.22 -31.87
CA ALA A 197 3.89 25.58 -30.61
C ALA A 197 3.98 24.05 -30.75
N TYR A 198 3.03 23.41 -31.43
CA TYR A 198 3.07 21.97 -31.68
C TYR A 198 4.29 21.57 -32.53
N ASN A 199 4.49 22.25 -33.67
CA ASN A 199 5.57 21.94 -34.61
C ASN A 199 6.97 22.19 -34.02
N THR A 200 7.10 23.09 -33.05
CA THR A 200 8.40 23.41 -32.44
C THR A 200 8.65 22.66 -31.14
N LYS A 201 7.61 22.39 -30.35
CA LYS A 201 7.77 21.85 -28.98
C LYS A 201 7.34 20.39 -28.83
N ILE A 202 6.46 19.86 -29.69
CA ILE A 202 5.89 18.51 -29.52
C ILE A 202 6.32 17.58 -30.66
N LEU A 203 5.96 17.90 -31.90
CA LEU A 203 6.19 17.05 -33.07
C LEU A 203 7.63 16.52 -33.20
N PRO A 204 8.69 17.35 -33.17
CA PRO A 204 10.07 16.88 -33.35
C PRO A 204 10.60 16.07 -32.15
N LYS A 205 9.85 16.02 -31.03
CA LYS A 205 10.31 15.42 -29.78
C LYS A 205 9.55 14.14 -29.40
N LEU A 206 8.34 13.93 -29.91
CA LEU A 206 7.44 12.89 -29.42
C LEU A 206 8.01 11.47 -29.55
N ASP A 207 8.33 11.03 -30.77
CA ASP A 207 8.80 9.66 -31.00
C ASP A 207 10.19 9.41 -30.38
N LYS A 208 11.03 10.45 -30.33
CA LYS A 208 12.33 10.39 -29.67
C LYS A 208 12.18 10.24 -28.15
N LEU A 209 11.24 10.95 -27.53
CA LEU A 209 10.96 10.83 -26.10
C LEU A 209 10.31 9.49 -25.76
N GLU A 210 9.35 9.04 -26.57
CA GLU A 210 8.78 7.68 -26.46
C GLU A 210 9.90 6.64 -26.46
N SER A 211 10.80 6.72 -27.44
CA SER A 211 11.94 5.81 -27.57
C SER A 211 12.89 5.89 -26.38
N LEU A 212 13.17 7.09 -25.86
CA LEU A 212 13.99 7.25 -24.65
C LEU A 212 13.33 6.62 -23.43
N LEU A 213 12.02 6.85 -23.22
CA LEU A 213 11.30 6.28 -22.08
C LEU A 213 11.25 4.74 -22.16
N ALA A 214 11.05 4.19 -23.35
CA ALA A 214 10.91 2.74 -23.56
C ALA A 214 12.24 1.98 -23.48
N ASN A 215 13.35 2.59 -23.85
CA ASN A 215 14.65 1.93 -23.99
C ASN A 215 15.68 2.33 -22.93
N THR A 216 15.36 3.26 -22.03
CA THR A 216 16.28 3.63 -20.94
C THR A 216 16.10 2.68 -19.77
N GLU A 217 17.18 2.00 -19.40
CA GLU A 217 17.33 1.30 -18.14
C GLU A 217 18.08 2.15 -17.13
N VAL A 218 17.73 1.99 -15.85
CA VAL A 218 18.41 2.65 -14.74
C VAL A 218 18.82 1.61 -13.70
N ASP A 219 19.97 1.84 -13.09
CA ASP A 219 20.40 1.11 -11.91
C ASP A 219 19.65 1.65 -10.68
N LEU A 220 18.68 0.88 -10.20
CA LEU A 220 17.95 1.18 -8.98
C LEU A 220 18.65 0.56 -7.78
N GLU A 221 18.78 1.34 -6.71
CA GLU A 221 19.24 0.85 -5.41
C GLU A 221 18.27 1.32 -4.32
N ILE A 222 18.07 0.51 -3.29
CA ILE A 222 17.18 0.84 -2.18
C ILE A 222 18.03 1.07 -0.95
N GLN A 223 17.85 2.24 -0.33
CA GLN A 223 18.45 2.57 0.95
C GLN A 223 17.43 2.40 2.05
N LEU A 224 17.70 1.51 2.99
CA LEU A 224 16.87 1.31 4.17
C LEU A 224 17.44 2.10 5.35
N GLU A 225 16.64 3.03 5.85
CA GLU A 225 16.95 3.87 7.01
C GLU A 225 15.94 3.61 8.14
N ASP A 226 16.34 3.85 9.38
CA ASP A 226 15.41 3.94 10.51
C ASP A 226 14.76 5.33 10.63
N SER A 227 13.95 5.55 11.68
CA SER A 227 13.24 6.80 11.91
C SER A 227 14.17 8.00 12.13
N ASN A 228 15.43 7.75 12.50
CA ASN A 228 16.44 8.76 12.75
C ASN A 228 17.35 8.99 11.52
N GLY A 229 17.14 8.25 10.43
CA GLY A 229 17.96 8.30 9.22
C GLY A 229 19.21 7.43 9.28
N GLN A 230 19.32 6.51 10.24
CA GLN A 230 20.46 5.61 10.35
C GLN A 230 20.31 4.40 9.43
N PRO A 231 21.39 3.94 8.76
CA PRO A 231 21.36 2.74 7.92
C PRO A 231 20.91 1.47 8.64
N VAL A 232 20.00 0.74 8.01
CA VAL A 232 19.53 -0.57 8.48
C VAL A 232 20.30 -1.67 7.74
N VAL A 233 21.25 -2.30 8.43
CA VAL A 233 22.23 -3.25 7.88
C VAL A 233 21.73 -4.69 8.00
N ASN A 234 22.17 -5.57 7.09
CA ASN A 234 21.88 -7.01 7.13
C ASN A 234 20.37 -7.33 7.13
N LYS A 235 19.56 -6.45 6.53
CA LYS A 235 18.13 -6.63 6.38
C LYS A 235 17.84 -7.44 5.14
N GLU A 236 17.18 -8.56 5.31
CA GLU A 236 16.78 -9.40 4.19
C GLU A 236 15.66 -8.76 3.36
N TYR A 237 15.87 -8.73 2.05
CA TYR A 237 14.98 -8.09 1.09
C TYR A 237 14.81 -8.96 -0.15
N ILE A 238 13.67 -8.78 -0.82
CA ILE A 238 13.40 -9.27 -2.16
C ILE A 238 12.95 -8.07 -3.00
N ILE A 239 13.58 -7.86 -4.15
CA ILE A 239 13.18 -6.85 -5.11
C ILE A 239 12.82 -7.56 -6.40
N ALA A 240 11.64 -7.28 -6.94
CA ALA A 240 11.19 -7.83 -8.20
C ALA A 240 10.94 -6.71 -9.21
N THR A 241 11.42 -6.95 -10.42
CA THR A 241 11.20 -6.14 -11.62
C THR A 241 10.64 -7.02 -12.73
N HIS A 242 10.14 -6.40 -13.80
CA HIS A 242 9.78 -7.14 -15.00
C HIS A 242 11.04 -7.68 -15.70
N ASN A 243 11.00 -8.94 -16.15
CA ASN A 243 12.10 -9.54 -16.91
C ASN A 243 12.06 -9.05 -18.36
N SER A 244 12.82 -8.00 -18.66
CA SER A 244 12.93 -7.41 -19.98
C SER A 244 13.95 -8.19 -20.84
N LYS A 245 13.64 -9.40 -21.32
CA LYS A 245 14.48 -10.05 -22.34
C LYS A 245 13.98 -9.79 -23.76
N VAL A 246 14.71 -8.86 -24.38
CA VAL A 246 15.18 -8.70 -25.78
C VAL A 246 14.25 -9.15 -26.93
N GLY A 247 13.86 -8.19 -27.77
CA GLY A 247 13.34 -8.44 -29.13
C GLY A 247 12.32 -7.42 -29.65
N LEU A 248 11.62 -6.72 -28.76
CA LEU A 248 10.61 -5.70 -29.11
C LEU A 248 10.65 -4.54 -28.11
N THR A 249 10.66 -3.31 -28.60
CA THR A 249 10.52 -2.10 -27.79
C THR A 249 9.15 -2.12 -27.09
N PRO A 250 9.09 -2.12 -25.74
CA PRO A 250 7.82 -2.17 -25.04
C PRO A 250 7.00 -0.91 -25.35
N LYS A 251 5.71 -1.07 -25.64
CA LYS A 251 4.81 0.06 -25.91
C LYS A 251 4.32 0.77 -24.63
N LYS A 252 4.41 0.12 -23.48
CA LYS A 252 3.96 0.66 -22.18
C LYS A 252 4.83 0.17 -21.02
N PRO A 253 4.91 0.92 -19.91
CA PRO A 253 5.62 0.47 -18.72
C PRO A 253 5.04 -0.84 -18.16
N ALA A 254 5.91 -1.73 -17.70
CA ALA A 254 5.50 -2.98 -17.08
C ALA A 254 4.96 -2.73 -15.66
N MET A 255 3.73 -3.17 -15.42
CA MET A 255 3.09 -3.15 -14.10
C MET A 255 3.02 -4.58 -13.60
N LEU A 256 3.49 -4.85 -12.38
CA LEU A 256 3.60 -6.20 -11.81
C LEU A 256 2.37 -6.56 -10.98
N SER A 257 1.82 -5.59 -10.23
CA SER A 257 0.84 -5.81 -9.18
C SER A 257 -0.63 -5.83 -9.62
N THR A 258 -0.95 -5.34 -10.82
CA THR A 258 -2.34 -5.04 -11.24
C THR A 258 -3.06 -6.16 -11.98
N ASP A 259 -2.32 -7.04 -12.67
CA ASP A 259 -2.92 -8.04 -13.56
C ASP A 259 -3.02 -9.38 -12.84
N ARG A 260 -4.13 -9.57 -12.13
CA ARG A 260 -4.42 -10.83 -11.44
C ARG A 260 -4.57 -11.96 -12.48
N ASN A 261 -4.00 -13.12 -12.19
CA ASN A 261 -4.09 -14.35 -12.98
C ASN A 261 -3.29 -14.38 -14.30
N GLN A 262 -2.45 -13.36 -14.58
CA GLN A 262 -1.52 -13.41 -15.69
C GLN A 262 -0.15 -13.90 -15.21
N LYS A 263 0.38 -14.97 -15.82
CA LYS A 263 1.72 -15.46 -15.52
C LYS A 263 2.74 -14.43 -16.03
N LYS A 264 3.49 -13.80 -15.11
CA LYS A 264 4.51 -12.80 -15.42
C LYS A 264 5.91 -13.37 -15.23
N SER A 265 6.85 -12.88 -16.02
CA SER A 265 8.27 -13.16 -15.84
C SER A 265 8.88 -12.07 -14.98
N TYR A 266 9.42 -12.43 -13.82
CA TYR A 266 10.05 -11.48 -12.92
C TYR A 266 11.57 -11.66 -12.99
N HIS A 267 12.29 -10.55 -12.94
CA HIS A 267 13.69 -10.53 -12.56
C HIS A 267 13.75 -10.19 -11.07
N VAL A 268 14.17 -11.16 -10.26
CA VAL A 268 14.13 -11.08 -8.79
C VAL A 268 15.54 -11.05 -8.23
N VAL A 269 15.81 -10.05 -7.39
CA VAL A 269 17.02 -9.96 -6.59
C VAL A 269 16.67 -10.19 -5.14
N HIS A 270 17.29 -11.21 -4.54
CA HIS A 270 17.19 -11.53 -3.13
C HIS A 270 18.56 -11.34 -2.48
N GLY A 271 18.58 -10.74 -1.29
CA GLY A 271 19.82 -10.47 -0.57
C GLY A 271 19.61 -9.81 0.76
N LYS A 272 20.70 -9.26 1.31
CA LYS A 272 20.68 -8.49 2.56
C LYS A 272 21.32 -7.12 2.33
N THR A 273 20.82 -6.10 3.02
CA THR A 273 21.39 -4.75 2.94
C THR A 273 22.83 -4.71 3.44
N ASP A 274 23.66 -3.88 2.82
CA ASP A 274 25.07 -3.68 3.17
C ASP A 274 25.26 -2.83 4.44
N ALA A 275 26.51 -2.47 4.76
CA ALA A 275 26.85 -1.62 5.90
C ALA A 275 26.25 -0.19 5.84
N ASN A 276 25.85 0.26 4.65
CA ASN A 276 25.20 1.54 4.41
C ASN A 276 23.68 1.42 4.27
N GLY A 277 23.12 0.23 4.54
CA GLY A 277 21.70 -0.05 4.40
C GLY A 277 21.24 -0.15 2.95
N LEU A 278 22.16 -0.31 2.00
CA LEU A 278 21.88 -0.37 0.57
C LEU A 278 21.65 -1.80 0.11
N THR A 279 20.71 -1.97 -0.82
CA THR A 279 20.51 -3.24 -1.54
C THR A 279 21.54 -3.39 -2.65
N LYS A 280 21.58 -4.55 -3.31
CA LYS A 280 22.28 -4.67 -4.59
C LYS A 280 21.56 -3.78 -5.61
N LYS A 281 22.33 -3.22 -6.54
CA LYS A 281 21.77 -2.54 -7.71
C LYS A 281 20.95 -3.51 -8.55
N LEU A 282 19.89 -2.98 -9.14
CA LEU A 282 18.98 -3.69 -10.00
C LEU A 282 18.66 -2.83 -11.21
N ALA A 283 18.93 -3.35 -12.41
CA ALA A 283 18.50 -2.72 -13.64
C ALA A 283 16.96 -2.76 -13.73
N ALA A 284 16.36 -1.61 -14.04
CA ALA A 284 14.93 -1.48 -14.28
C ALA A 284 14.67 -0.45 -15.37
N SER A 285 13.72 -0.72 -16.26
CA SER A 285 13.32 0.23 -17.29
C SER A 285 12.52 1.39 -16.68
N VAL A 286 12.69 2.60 -17.22
CA VAL A 286 11.98 3.80 -16.74
C VAL A 286 10.46 3.60 -16.81
N GLY A 287 9.75 4.05 -15.77
CA GLY A 287 8.29 3.92 -15.64
C GLY A 287 7.80 2.55 -15.15
N CYS A 288 8.65 1.51 -15.17
CA CYS A 288 8.22 0.18 -14.73
C CYS A 288 8.02 0.10 -13.22
N GLU A 289 7.06 -0.73 -12.81
CA GLU A 289 6.82 -1.04 -11.41
C GLU A 289 7.91 -1.96 -10.85
N VAL A 290 8.42 -1.58 -9.68
CA VAL A 290 9.31 -2.37 -8.86
C VAL A 290 8.58 -2.75 -7.59
N ILE A 291 8.57 -4.04 -7.27
CA ILE A 291 8.02 -4.55 -6.02
C ILE A 291 9.15 -4.78 -5.04
N ILE A 292 9.06 -4.16 -3.88
CA ILE A 292 10.05 -4.25 -2.81
C ILE A 292 9.39 -4.96 -1.63
N LEU A 293 9.98 -6.06 -1.20
CA LEU A 293 9.56 -6.84 -0.04
C LEU A 293 10.69 -6.85 0.98
N LEU A 294 10.40 -6.54 2.24
CA LEU A 294 11.33 -6.80 3.33
C LEU A 294 10.89 -8.06 4.07
N CYS A 295 11.83 -8.98 4.23
CA CYS A 295 11.60 -10.27 4.90
C CYS A 295 11.88 -10.14 6.39
N ALA A 296 11.23 -10.93 7.22
CA ALA A 296 11.52 -11.00 8.64
C ALA A 296 12.90 -11.64 8.88
N ASN A 297 13.78 -10.96 9.63
CA ASN A 297 14.99 -11.62 10.15
C ASN A 297 14.59 -12.60 11.31
N ARG A 298 13.49 -12.27 12.01
CA ARG A 298 12.35 -13.08 12.54
C ARG A 298 11.33 -12.07 13.15
N PRO A 299 10.00 -12.22 13.03
CA PRO A 299 9.04 -11.15 13.34
C PRO A 299 8.35 -11.31 14.70
N LYS A 300 8.36 -10.28 15.54
CA LYS A 300 7.18 -9.92 16.36
C LYS A 300 6.57 -8.71 15.70
N LYS A 301 5.34 -8.85 15.20
CA LYS A 301 4.46 -7.77 14.67
C LYS A 301 5.21 -6.45 14.41
N LEU A 302 5.78 -6.29 13.23
CA LEU A 302 5.65 -4.97 12.63
C LEU A 302 4.16 -4.83 12.39
N GLY A 303 3.50 -4.00 13.21
CA GLY A 303 2.10 -3.70 13.01
C GLY A 303 1.88 -3.33 11.54
N ASN A 304 0.65 -3.46 11.07
CA ASN A 304 0.23 -2.91 9.78
C ASN A 304 0.43 -1.38 9.79
N ALA A 305 1.67 -0.93 9.74
CA ALA A 305 2.03 0.46 9.71
C ALA A 305 2.12 0.84 8.23
N ILE A 306 0.96 1.12 7.64
CA ILE A 306 0.90 2.45 7.01
C ILE A 306 1.29 3.37 8.17
N PRO A 307 2.34 4.21 8.11
CA PRO A 307 2.66 5.06 9.23
C PRO A 307 1.43 5.93 9.52
N GLU A 308 0.63 5.47 10.48
CA GLU A 308 -0.46 6.20 11.10
C GLU A 308 0.26 7.15 12.01
N LYS A 309 0.49 8.34 11.46
CA LYS A 309 1.09 9.40 12.24
C LYS A 309 -0.06 10.06 12.95
N ASP A 310 -0.16 9.84 14.25
CA ASP A 310 -0.94 10.71 15.12
C ASP A 310 -0.32 12.11 15.02
N TYR A 311 -1.06 13.01 14.37
CA TYR A 311 -0.64 14.39 14.17
C TYR A 311 -1.46 15.29 15.07
N THR A 312 -0.81 15.90 16.07
CA THR A 312 -1.43 16.94 16.89
C THR A 312 -1.37 18.26 16.14
N VAL A 313 -2.53 18.82 15.81
CA VAL A 313 -2.68 20.11 15.13
C VAL A 313 -1.99 21.22 15.94
N LYS A 314 -1.10 21.98 15.29
CA LYS A 314 -0.37 23.11 15.86
C LYS A 314 -0.96 24.44 15.39
N LYS A 315 -0.62 25.52 16.08
CA LYS A 315 -1.01 26.88 15.66
C LYS A 315 -0.50 27.14 14.24
N GLY A 316 -1.41 27.53 13.33
CA GLY A 316 -1.11 27.81 11.92
C GLY A 316 -1.22 26.61 10.96
N ASP A 317 -1.61 25.43 11.48
CA ASP A 317 -1.90 24.27 10.64
C ASP A 317 -3.26 24.38 9.95
N THR A 318 -3.32 23.80 8.75
CA THR A 318 -4.56 23.54 8.01
C THR A 318 -4.57 22.09 7.57
N LEU A 319 -5.74 21.48 7.33
CA LEU A 319 -5.78 20.12 6.78
C LEU A 319 -5.03 20.01 5.46
N SER A 320 -4.97 21.07 4.67
CA SER A 320 -4.16 21.15 3.45
C SER A 320 -2.67 21.01 3.73
N LYS A 321 -2.12 21.82 4.67
CA LYS A 321 -0.71 21.74 5.07
C LYS A 321 -0.37 20.35 5.63
N ILE A 322 -1.25 19.80 6.46
CA ILE A 322 -1.07 18.48 7.07
C ILE A 322 -1.14 17.37 6.01
N ALA A 323 -2.11 17.42 5.09
CA ALA A 323 -2.25 16.46 3.99
C ALA A 323 -0.98 16.42 3.12
N LYS A 324 -0.49 17.60 2.74
CA LYS A 324 0.69 17.77 1.92
C LYS A 324 1.96 17.24 2.59
N GLN A 325 2.21 17.62 3.84
CA GLN A 325 3.37 17.16 4.61
C GLN A 325 3.40 15.65 4.82
N ASN A 326 2.24 15.02 4.85
CA ASN A 326 2.12 13.60 5.14
C ASN A 326 1.80 12.74 3.91
N GLY A 327 1.70 13.32 2.71
CA GLY A 327 1.48 12.55 1.50
C GLY A 327 0.11 11.89 1.42
N THR A 328 -0.93 12.60 1.84
CA THR A 328 -2.33 12.17 1.76
C THR A 328 -3.19 13.34 1.24
N THR A 329 -4.52 13.22 1.22
CA THR A 329 -5.43 14.30 0.77
C THR A 329 -6.24 14.88 1.92
N ILE A 330 -6.68 16.13 1.78
CA ILE A 330 -7.58 16.81 2.73
C ILE A 330 -8.82 15.95 2.99
N ASN A 331 -9.45 15.46 1.92
CA ASN A 331 -10.63 14.61 1.99
C ASN A 331 -10.36 13.30 2.73
N GLN A 332 -9.16 12.73 2.56
CA GLN A 332 -8.78 11.50 3.24
C GLN A 332 -8.57 11.75 4.74
N ILE A 333 -7.87 12.81 5.13
CA ILE A 333 -7.74 13.19 6.56
C ILE A 333 -9.11 13.48 7.15
N ALA A 334 -9.95 14.25 6.47
CA ALA A 334 -11.28 14.60 6.95
C ALA A 334 -12.15 13.35 7.15
N LYS A 335 -12.11 12.42 6.20
CA LYS A 335 -12.82 11.14 6.29
C LYS A 335 -12.30 10.25 7.42
N ASP A 336 -10.98 10.13 7.55
CA ASP A 336 -10.33 9.29 8.56
C ASP A 336 -10.54 9.80 9.98
N ASN A 337 -10.81 11.10 10.13
CA ASN A 337 -11.01 11.77 11.41
C ASN A 337 -12.44 12.26 11.65
N HIS A 338 -13.39 11.85 10.80
CA HIS A 338 -14.80 12.24 10.88
C HIS A 338 -15.01 13.77 10.94
N ILE A 339 -14.21 14.53 10.20
CA ILE A 339 -14.29 16.00 10.14
C ILE A 339 -15.29 16.40 9.06
N SER A 340 -16.43 16.95 9.48
CA SER A 340 -17.52 17.38 8.60
C SER A 340 -17.16 18.62 7.77
N ASN A 341 -16.33 19.51 8.32
CA ASN A 341 -15.87 20.72 7.62
C ASN A 341 -14.32 20.74 7.58
N PRO A 342 -13.71 20.41 6.43
CA PRO A 342 -12.26 20.35 6.30
C PRO A 342 -11.50 21.67 6.53
N ASN A 343 -12.21 22.80 6.55
CA ASN A 343 -11.65 24.12 6.84
C ASN A 343 -11.65 24.47 8.33
N LYS A 344 -12.19 23.59 9.19
CA LYS A 344 -12.25 23.80 10.64
C LYS A 344 -11.54 22.66 11.37
N ILE A 345 -10.34 22.93 11.85
CA ILE A 345 -9.58 22.07 12.76
C ILE A 345 -9.09 22.91 13.95
N ASN A 346 -9.00 22.28 15.12
CA ASN A 346 -8.63 22.96 16.35
C ASN A 346 -7.18 22.67 16.74
N ILE A 347 -6.48 23.66 17.28
CA ILE A 347 -5.14 23.46 17.86
C ILE A 347 -5.25 22.42 18.99
N GLY A 348 -4.33 21.46 19.02
CA GLY A 348 -4.34 20.35 19.96
C GLY A 348 -5.19 19.15 19.52
N GLN A 349 -5.97 19.28 18.45
CA GLN A 349 -6.72 18.16 17.88
C GLN A 349 -5.77 17.07 17.37
N LYS A 350 -5.98 15.82 17.79
CA LYS A 350 -5.24 14.68 17.27
C LYS A 350 -5.90 14.19 15.98
N LEU A 351 -5.10 14.09 14.92
CA LEU A 351 -5.52 13.58 13.63
C LEU A 351 -4.81 12.28 13.30
N VAL A 352 -5.59 11.28 12.93
CA VAL A 352 -5.18 10.03 12.29
C VAL A 352 -4.83 10.33 10.84
N ILE A 353 -3.55 10.25 10.49
CA ILE A 353 -3.09 10.51 9.12
C ILE A 353 -2.71 9.19 8.44
N LYS A 354 -3.60 8.66 7.60
CA LYS A 354 -3.33 7.47 6.78
C LYS A 354 -2.74 7.89 5.43
N LYS A 355 -1.52 7.43 5.13
CA LYS A 355 -0.91 7.60 3.80
C LYS A 355 -1.58 6.65 2.81
N LYS A 356 -2.43 7.18 1.93
CA LYS A 356 -3.01 6.41 0.83
C LYS A 356 -2.80 7.15 -0.47
N TYR A 357 -1.62 7.01 -1.07
CA TYR A 357 -1.53 7.22 -2.51
C TYR A 357 -2.16 6.02 -3.24
N LEU A 358 -2.45 6.19 -4.53
CA LEU A 358 -2.69 5.13 -5.51
C LEU A 358 -1.86 3.88 -5.16
N ARG A 359 -2.56 2.74 -5.00
CA ARG A 359 -2.13 1.50 -4.33
C ARG A 359 -0.60 1.31 -4.24
N HIS A 360 -0.10 1.39 -3.01
CA HIS A 360 1.31 1.14 -2.67
C HIS A 360 1.62 -0.29 -2.28
N LYS A 361 0.62 -1.15 -2.10
CA LYS A 361 0.84 -2.55 -1.72
C LYS A 361 0.71 -3.44 -2.95
N PRO A 362 1.69 -4.33 -3.20
CA PRO A 362 1.58 -5.33 -4.25
C PRO A 362 0.39 -6.26 -3.98
N SER A 363 -0.21 -6.81 -5.04
CA SER A 363 -1.26 -7.80 -4.90
C SER A 363 -0.70 -9.09 -4.29
N GLY A 364 -1.53 -9.83 -3.56
CA GLY A 364 -1.11 -11.11 -2.98
C GLY A 364 -0.63 -12.10 -4.05
N SER A 365 -1.31 -12.15 -5.20
CA SER A 365 -0.87 -12.97 -6.34
C SER A 365 0.53 -12.59 -6.82
N ALA A 366 0.84 -11.30 -6.98
CA ALA A 366 2.17 -10.87 -7.40
C ALA A 366 3.25 -11.25 -6.38
N ILE A 367 2.98 -11.07 -5.07
CA ILE A 367 3.91 -11.52 -4.01
C ILE A 367 4.14 -13.04 -4.12
N LYS A 368 3.08 -13.83 -4.28
CA LYS A 368 3.18 -15.29 -4.40
C LYS A 368 4.08 -15.69 -5.58
N ASP A 369 3.82 -15.13 -6.76
CA ASP A 369 4.60 -15.45 -7.97
C ASP A 369 6.08 -15.07 -7.81
N ILE A 370 6.37 -13.92 -7.17
CA ILE A 370 7.74 -13.46 -6.88
C ILE A 370 8.44 -14.44 -5.94
N LEU A 371 7.77 -14.89 -4.88
CA LEU A 371 8.34 -15.84 -3.92
C LEU A 371 8.61 -17.20 -4.55
N GLU A 372 7.70 -17.68 -5.40
CA GLU A 372 7.89 -18.91 -6.18
C GLU A 372 9.10 -18.80 -7.12
N GLN A 373 9.20 -17.72 -7.91
CA GLN A 373 10.32 -17.53 -8.85
C GLN A 373 11.66 -17.28 -8.18
N ALA A 374 11.67 -16.71 -6.97
CA ALA A 374 12.88 -16.57 -6.17
C ALA A 374 13.36 -17.88 -5.54
N GLY A 375 12.61 -18.99 -5.66
CA GLY A 375 12.88 -20.22 -4.92
C GLY A 375 12.61 -20.08 -3.41
N LEU A 376 11.80 -19.10 -3.02
CA LEU A 376 11.49 -18.73 -1.64
C LEU A 376 10.05 -19.09 -1.28
N SER A 377 9.47 -20.13 -1.88
CA SER A 377 8.09 -20.58 -1.60
C SER A 377 7.88 -21.02 -0.15
N ALA A 378 8.95 -21.32 0.59
CA ALA A 378 8.92 -21.55 2.04
C ALA A 378 8.61 -20.29 2.87
N TYR A 379 8.80 -19.09 2.30
CA TYR A 379 8.37 -17.82 2.92
C TYR A 379 6.86 -17.70 2.77
N GLY A 380 6.12 -17.84 3.88
CA GLY A 380 4.70 -17.48 3.92
C GLY A 380 4.52 -15.96 3.88
N PHE A 381 3.31 -15.47 3.54
CA PHE A 381 3.00 -14.03 3.59
C PHE A 381 3.38 -13.37 4.92
N ASP A 382 3.27 -14.11 6.03
CA ASP A 382 3.60 -13.64 7.39
C ASP A 382 5.10 -13.35 7.60
N SER A 383 5.95 -13.87 6.71
CA SER A 383 7.38 -13.55 6.69
C SER A 383 7.69 -12.22 5.99
N ILE A 384 6.75 -11.68 5.22
CA ILE A 384 6.86 -10.37 4.58
C ILE A 384 6.34 -9.31 5.54
N ILE A 385 7.26 -8.58 6.16
CA ILE A 385 6.93 -7.58 7.19
C ILE A 385 6.65 -6.20 6.59
N TYR A 386 7.05 -6.01 5.33
CA TYR A 386 6.84 -4.78 4.59
C TYR A 386 6.78 -5.09 3.10
N SER A 387 5.88 -4.41 2.40
CA SER A 387 5.81 -4.46 0.95
C SER A 387 5.43 -3.09 0.39
N GLN A 388 6.14 -2.68 -0.67
CA GLN A 388 5.86 -1.43 -1.39
C GLN A 388 6.06 -1.59 -2.89
N ASN A 389 5.22 -0.92 -3.66
CA ASN A 389 5.43 -0.71 -5.09
C ASN A 389 6.07 0.67 -5.34
N HIS A 390 7.14 0.68 -6.13
CA HIS A 390 7.80 1.88 -6.63
C HIS A 390 7.66 1.96 -8.15
N ILE A 391 7.75 3.17 -8.71
CA ILE A 391 7.86 3.37 -10.15
C ILE A 391 9.26 3.85 -10.45
N THR A 392 9.96 3.14 -11.31
CA THR A 392 11.32 3.46 -11.72
C THR A 392 11.36 4.82 -12.42
N LYS A 393 12.32 5.66 -12.05
CA LYS A 393 12.48 7.03 -12.56
C LYS A 393 13.72 7.15 -13.44
N PRO A 394 13.83 8.20 -14.28
CA PRO A 394 15.03 8.43 -15.08
C PRO A 394 16.29 8.60 -14.24
N ASP A 395 17.45 8.29 -14.83
CA ASP A 395 18.74 8.44 -14.18
C ASP A 395 19.03 9.91 -13.82
N GLY A 396 19.36 10.18 -12.56
CA GLY A 396 19.56 11.53 -12.03
C GLY A 396 18.33 12.11 -11.33
N SER A 397 17.29 11.30 -11.11
CA SER A 397 16.16 11.63 -10.23
C SER A 397 16.66 11.90 -8.82
N THR A 398 16.22 13.01 -8.24
CA THR A 398 16.44 13.36 -6.82
C THR A 398 15.20 12.98 -6.03
N SER A 399 15.29 11.99 -5.13
CA SER A 399 14.18 11.69 -4.22
C SER A 399 14.11 12.75 -3.11
N ALA A 400 12.91 13.23 -2.79
CA ALA A 400 12.69 14.28 -1.78
C ALA A 400 13.09 13.88 -0.35
N SER A 401 13.46 12.62 -0.12
CA SER A 401 13.84 12.06 1.18
C SER A 401 15.35 11.83 1.36
N ALA A 402 16.15 11.96 0.29
CA ALA A 402 17.56 11.63 0.31
C ALA A 402 18.37 12.70 1.07
N ARG A 403 18.65 12.44 2.35
CA ARG A 403 19.67 13.18 3.12
C ARG A 403 21.09 12.92 2.60
N HIS A 404 21.27 11.88 1.79
CA HIS A 404 22.53 11.53 1.14
C HIS A 404 22.31 11.44 -0.38
N SER A 405 22.98 12.31 -1.11
CA SER A 405 22.85 12.58 -2.54
C SER A 405 23.36 11.45 -3.44
N LYS A 406 22.74 10.26 -3.41
CA LYS A 406 23.01 9.21 -4.40
C LYS A 406 21.87 9.15 -5.42
N LYS A 407 22.23 9.26 -6.71
CA LYS A 407 21.31 9.23 -7.84
C LYS A 407 20.58 7.88 -7.86
N ASN A 408 19.26 7.89 -8.14
CA ASN A 408 18.41 6.71 -8.30
C ASN A 408 18.31 5.79 -7.07
N THR A 409 18.43 6.37 -5.88
CA THR A 409 18.23 5.65 -4.63
C THR A 409 16.82 5.85 -4.08
N VAL A 410 16.13 4.75 -3.78
CA VAL A 410 14.83 4.74 -3.09
C VAL A 410 15.06 4.62 -1.60
N THR A 411 14.79 5.68 -0.84
CA THR A 411 14.90 5.64 0.62
C THR A 411 13.61 5.07 1.22
N LEU A 412 13.73 3.96 1.94
CA LEU A 412 12.67 3.39 2.77
C LEU A 412 12.98 3.68 4.23
N ARG A 413 12.00 4.21 4.97
CA ARG A 413 12.14 4.47 6.41
C ARG A 413 11.28 3.51 7.23
N THR A 414 11.90 2.87 8.21
CA THR A 414 11.22 2.03 9.21
C THR A 414 11.17 2.73 10.58
N SER A 415 10.13 2.48 11.36
CA SER A 415 10.04 2.90 12.76
C SER A 415 10.90 2.02 13.70
N THR A 416 11.47 0.93 13.20
CA THR A 416 12.34 0.04 13.98
C THR A 416 13.76 0.64 14.01
N PRO A 417 14.34 0.91 15.20
CA PRO A 417 15.70 1.48 15.26
C PRO A 417 16.75 0.55 14.66
N ALA A 418 17.73 1.11 13.96
CA ALA A 418 18.79 0.34 13.28
C ALA A 418 19.53 -0.61 14.24
N THR A 419 19.73 -0.20 15.50
CA THR A 419 20.37 -1.01 16.55
C THR A 419 19.64 -2.32 16.85
N PHE A 420 18.31 -2.38 16.69
CA PHE A 420 17.54 -3.61 16.86
C PHE A 420 17.66 -4.55 15.67
N VAL A 421 17.85 -4.02 14.46
CA VAL A 421 18.05 -4.81 13.23
C VAL A 421 19.50 -5.30 13.12
N ASN A 422 20.45 -4.47 13.55
CA ASN A 422 21.90 -4.69 13.42
C ASN A 422 22.50 -5.48 14.59
N LYS A 423 21.73 -5.86 15.61
CA LYS A 423 22.21 -6.79 16.65
C LYS A 423 22.62 -8.08 15.95
N LYS A 424 23.95 -8.28 15.81
CA LYS A 424 24.54 -9.56 15.42
C LYS A 424 23.82 -10.65 16.20
N ASN A 425 23.55 -11.77 15.54
CA ASN A 425 23.25 -13.02 16.21
C ASN A 425 24.39 -13.27 17.23
N LYS A 426 24.24 -12.79 18.47
CA LYS A 426 24.45 -13.72 19.58
C LYS A 426 23.49 -14.85 19.25
N GLU A 427 23.96 -16.09 19.32
CA GLU A 427 23.04 -17.20 19.51
C GLU A 427 22.14 -16.82 20.67
N VAL A 428 21.01 -16.21 20.35
CA VAL A 428 19.92 -16.05 21.27
C VAL A 428 19.45 -17.48 21.37
N LYS A 429 19.96 -18.19 22.39
CA LYS A 429 19.22 -19.28 23.02
C LYS A 429 17.80 -18.77 23.09
N LYS A 430 16.97 -19.28 22.18
CA LYS A 430 15.62 -18.79 21.95
C LYS A 430 14.93 -18.75 23.31
N LYS A 431 14.78 -17.56 23.89
CA LYS A 431 13.58 -17.27 24.64
C LYS A 431 12.52 -16.96 23.60
N GLU A 432 12.11 -18.02 22.90
CA GLU A 432 10.75 -18.10 22.38
C GLU A 432 9.87 -17.67 23.55
N ILE A 433 8.90 -16.81 23.28
CA ILE A 433 7.76 -16.67 24.19
C ILE A 433 6.93 -17.94 24.00
N ASN A 434 7.53 -19.04 24.44
CA ASN A 434 6.90 -20.24 24.91
C ASN A 434 6.86 -20.03 26.43
N ASP A 435 5.84 -19.33 26.90
CA ASP A 435 5.21 -19.77 28.14
C ASP A 435 4.18 -20.87 27.81
N THR A 436 4.55 -21.74 26.87
CA THR A 436 4.13 -23.13 26.94
C THR A 436 5.20 -23.80 27.80
N THR A 437 4.79 -24.32 28.96
CA THR A 437 5.58 -25.27 29.75
C THR A 437 6.30 -26.23 28.80
N LYS A 438 7.51 -26.71 29.13
CA LYS A 438 8.38 -27.52 28.23
C LYS A 438 7.60 -28.49 27.32
N GLU A 439 6.56 -29.14 27.83
CA GLU A 439 5.67 -30.11 27.16
C GLU A 439 4.81 -29.57 25.98
N GLY A 440 4.56 -28.26 25.87
CA GLY A 440 3.68 -27.67 24.84
C GLY A 440 4.40 -26.99 23.68
N SER A 441 5.70 -27.24 23.49
CA SER A 441 6.46 -26.70 22.35
C SER A 441 6.11 -27.44 21.06
N SER A 442 6.06 -26.71 19.93
CA SER A 442 5.82 -27.25 18.58
C SER A 442 6.69 -28.48 18.27
N LYS A 443 7.97 -28.45 18.69
CA LYS A 443 8.89 -29.57 18.51
C LYS A 443 8.51 -30.82 19.31
N ILE A 444 8.08 -30.66 20.56
CA ILE A 444 7.69 -31.79 21.41
C ILE A 444 6.37 -32.39 20.93
N VAL A 445 5.39 -31.55 20.63
CA VAL A 445 4.09 -31.99 20.10
C VAL A 445 4.28 -32.81 18.81
N HIS A 446 5.11 -32.33 17.87
CA HIS A 446 5.34 -33.06 16.63
C HIS A 446 6.14 -34.36 16.85
N SER A 447 7.15 -34.38 17.72
CA SER A 447 7.88 -35.62 18.01
C SER A 447 6.99 -36.73 18.58
N GLN A 448 5.95 -36.36 19.33
CA GLN A 448 5.01 -37.31 19.94
C GLN A 448 3.89 -37.75 18.98
N TYR A 449 3.56 -36.91 17.99
CA TYR A 449 2.47 -37.14 17.05
C TYR A 449 2.88 -36.84 15.59
N PRO A 450 3.84 -37.59 15.02
CA PRO A 450 4.32 -37.35 13.66
C PRO A 450 3.21 -37.51 12.61
N GLY A 451 3.12 -36.56 11.68
CA GLY A 451 2.15 -36.59 10.57
C GLY A 451 0.69 -36.34 10.97
N LYS A 452 0.44 -35.89 12.21
CA LYS A 452 -0.90 -35.58 12.72
C LYS A 452 -1.01 -34.11 13.03
N ALA A 453 -2.16 -33.51 12.75
CA ALA A 453 -2.46 -32.18 13.26
C ALA A 453 -2.94 -32.28 14.72
N VAL A 454 -2.61 -31.29 15.55
CA VAL A 454 -2.82 -31.38 17.00
C VAL A 454 -3.43 -30.10 17.56
N ILE A 455 -4.61 -30.23 18.18
CA ILE A 455 -5.18 -29.21 19.07
C ILE A 455 -4.68 -29.53 20.49
N TYR A 456 -3.64 -28.84 20.92
CA TYR A 456 -3.03 -29.00 22.23
C TYR A 456 -3.64 -28.00 23.22
N THR A 457 -4.05 -28.48 24.39
CA THR A 457 -4.53 -27.65 25.48
C THR A 457 -3.72 -27.92 26.75
N TYR A 458 -3.22 -26.86 27.36
CA TYR A 458 -2.69 -26.91 28.72
C TYR A 458 -3.66 -26.18 29.63
N GLN A 459 -4.07 -26.83 30.72
CA GLN A 459 -4.96 -26.22 31.69
C GLN A 459 -4.22 -25.84 32.97
N ASP A 460 -4.43 -24.58 33.37
CA ASP A 460 -4.08 -24.09 34.69
C ASP A 460 -5.17 -24.51 35.67
N THR A 461 -4.79 -25.29 36.67
CA THR A 461 -5.63 -25.80 37.75
C THR A 461 -5.64 -24.87 38.96
N ASN A 462 -4.80 -23.82 38.98
CA ASN A 462 -4.90 -22.72 39.92
C ASN A 462 -5.88 -21.66 39.39
N TYR A 463 -7.07 -21.63 39.99
CA TYR A 463 -8.19 -20.84 39.49
C TYR A 463 -8.08 -19.37 39.91
N PRO A 464 -8.03 -18.42 38.95
CA PRO A 464 -8.18 -17.02 39.30
C PRO A 464 -9.66 -16.72 39.67
N PRO A 465 -9.94 -15.63 40.41
CA PRO A 465 -11.31 -15.24 40.77
C PRO A 465 -12.24 -15.13 39.55
N ARG A 466 -13.55 -15.30 39.77
CA ARG A 466 -14.56 -15.19 38.69
C ARG A 466 -14.36 -13.87 37.92
N GLY A 467 -14.21 -13.98 36.60
CA GLY A 467 -14.01 -12.83 35.72
C GLY A 467 -12.56 -12.56 35.31
N VAL A 468 -11.58 -13.23 35.91
CA VAL A 468 -10.16 -13.07 35.57
C VAL A 468 -9.69 -14.19 34.64
N ALA A 469 -8.88 -13.85 33.63
CA ALA A 469 -8.33 -14.82 32.69
C ALA A 469 -7.35 -15.79 33.37
N PRO A 470 -7.29 -17.07 32.95
CA PRO A 470 -6.34 -18.04 33.49
C PRO A 470 -4.91 -17.57 33.22
N SER A 471 -4.05 -17.69 34.23
CA SER A 471 -2.68 -17.16 34.17
C SER A 471 -1.76 -18.01 33.30
N LYS A 472 -1.98 -19.33 33.25
CA LYS A 472 -1.14 -20.28 32.52
C LYS A 472 -1.90 -21.16 31.52
N GLY A 473 -3.22 -21.08 31.46
CA GLY A 473 -4.03 -21.95 30.60
C GLY A 473 -4.07 -21.47 29.15
N TYR A 474 -3.87 -22.36 28.18
CA TYR A 474 -3.91 -22.04 26.75
C TYR A 474 -4.28 -23.22 25.87
N THR A 475 -4.80 -22.92 24.68
CA THR A 475 -5.00 -23.86 23.59
C THR A 475 -4.20 -23.40 22.38
N ALA A 476 -3.62 -24.35 21.65
CA ALA A 476 -2.91 -24.14 20.40
C ALA A 476 -3.31 -25.19 19.37
N PHE A 477 -3.37 -24.82 18.09
CA PHE A 477 -3.57 -25.73 16.97
C PHE A 477 -2.29 -25.81 16.14
N TYR A 478 -1.79 -27.01 15.94
CA TYR A 478 -0.61 -27.35 15.17
C TYR A 478 -1.01 -28.13 13.92
N ASP A 479 -0.37 -27.86 12.79
CA ASP A 479 -0.52 -28.69 11.58
C ASP A 479 0.29 -30.00 11.67
N HIS A 480 0.18 -30.83 10.63
CA HIS A 480 0.87 -32.12 10.55
C HIS A 480 2.39 -32.04 10.38
N LEU A 481 2.90 -30.84 10.14
CA LEU A 481 4.34 -30.51 10.05
C LEU A 481 4.84 -29.83 11.33
N GLY A 482 3.99 -29.74 12.37
CA GLY A 482 4.31 -29.15 13.66
C GLY A 482 4.25 -27.63 13.70
N ASN A 483 3.79 -26.94 12.65
CA ASN A 483 3.65 -25.48 12.68
C ASN A 483 2.45 -25.08 13.52
N LYS A 484 2.64 -24.12 14.44
CA LYS A 484 1.55 -23.56 15.24
C LYS A 484 0.70 -22.62 14.37
N LEU A 485 -0.50 -23.06 13.99
CA LEU A 485 -1.43 -22.29 13.17
C LEU A 485 -2.18 -21.21 13.96
N PHE A 486 -2.51 -21.48 15.23
CA PHE A 486 -3.26 -20.55 16.07
C PHE A 486 -3.09 -20.89 17.56
N SER A 487 -3.18 -19.92 18.46
CA SER A 487 -3.21 -20.16 19.90
C SER A 487 -3.90 -19.03 20.66
N PHE A 488 -4.54 -19.36 21.78
CA PHE A 488 -5.27 -18.42 22.63
C PHE A 488 -5.26 -18.89 24.09
N THR A 489 -5.49 -17.96 25.01
CA THR A 489 -5.69 -18.25 26.43
C THR A 489 -6.98 -19.04 26.61
N SER A 490 -6.95 -20.08 27.44
CA SER A 490 -8.10 -20.95 27.69
C SER A 490 -8.04 -21.50 29.11
N GLY A 491 -9.16 -21.94 29.68
CA GLY A 491 -9.14 -22.55 31.02
C GLY A 491 -10.33 -23.44 31.25
N GLY A 492 -10.24 -24.35 32.21
CA GLY A 492 -11.34 -25.19 32.64
C GLY A 492 -11.25 -25.43 34.13
N ARG A 493 -12.37 -25.70 34.80
CA ARG A 493 -12.41 -26.07 36.22
C ARG A 493 -12.97 -27.47 36.38
N VAL A 494 -12.74 -28.08 37.53
CA VAL A 494 -13.48 -29.26 37.99
C VAL A 494 -14.11 -28.93 39.33
N ASP A 495 -15.35 -29.37 39.50
CA ASP A 495 -16.11 -29.28 40.74
C ASP A 495 -16.84 -30.61 41.00
N SER A 496 -17.65 -30.66 42.07
CA SER A 496 -18.36 -31.87 42.51
C SER A 496 -19.40 -32.41 41.51
N HIS A 497 -19.75 -31.67 40.46
CA HIS A 497 -20.68 -32.13 39.41
C HIS A 497 -19.95 -32.64 38.16
N SER A 498 -18.62 -32.61 38.16
CA SER A 498 -17.81 -33.07 37.05
C SER A 498 -17.59 -34.59 37.15
N GLU A 499 -17.49 -35.25 36.00
CA GLU A 499 -17.12 -36.68 35.94
C GLU A 499 -15.76 -36.94 36.59
N ASP A 500 -15.55 -38.15 37.10
CA ASP A 500 -14.26 -38.56 37.65
C ASP A 500 -13.14 -38.33 36.62
N ASN A 501 -12.01 -37.77 37.08
CA ASN A 501 -10.83 -37.47 36.25
C ASN A 501 -11.11 -36.49 35.09
N ALA A 502 -12.06 -35.57 35.26
CA ALA A 502 -12.38 -34.53 34.28
C ALA A 502 -11.23 -33.52 34.06
N ASP A 503 -10.34 -33.33 35.05
CA ASP A 503 -9.14 -32.49 35.01
C ASP A 503 -7.88 -33.23 34.50
N GLY A 504 -7.98 -34.54 34.32
CA GLY A 504 -6.87 -35.38 33.87
C GLY A 504 -6.46 -35.17 32.42
N PRO A 505 -5.37 -35.81 31.98
CA PRO A 505 -4.90 -35.74 30.61
C PRO A 505 -5.93 -36.27 29.58
N MET A 506 -5.78 -35.85 28.33
CA MET A 506 -6.60 -36.25 27.19
C MET A 506 -5.72 -36.53 25.98
N LYS A 507 -5.99 -37.62 25.26
CA LYS A 507 -5.48 -37.87 23.91
C LYS A 507 -6.60 -38.50 23.10
N GLU A 508 -7.35 -37.68 22.39
CA GLU A 508 -8.60 -38.10 21.73
C GLU A 508 -8.63 -37.60 20.29
N LYS A 509 -9.46 -38.20 19.44
CA LYS A 509 -9.62 -37.74 18.06
C LYS A 509 -10.58 -36.56 18.03
N PHE A 510 -10.24 -35.51 17.29
CA PHE A 510 -11.22 -34.49 16.92
C PHE A 510 -12.30 -35.12 16.04
N THR A 511 -13.57 -34.82 16.33
CA THR A 511 -14.71 -35.38 15.58
C THR A 511 -15.29 -34.34 14.63
N TYR A 512 -15.96 -33.32 15.18
CA TYR A 512 -16.58 -32.26 14.41
C TYR A 512 -16.67 -30.96 15.21
N ILE A 513 -16.96 -29.87 14.49
CA ILE A 513 -17.32 -28.59 15.11
C ILE A 513 -18.84 -28.55 15.19
N GLU A 514 -19.37 -28.37 16.40
CA GLU A 514 -20.79 -28.17 16.63
C GLU A 514 -21.10 -26.69 16.85
N GLY A 515 -22.12 -26.18 16.16
CA GLY A 515 -22.55 -24.79 16.29
C GLY A 515 -22.03 -23.88 15.18
N GLY A 516 -22.90 -22.94 14.79
CA GLY A 516 -22.77 -22.02 13.66
C GLY A 516 -24.00 -21.12 13.48
N TYR A 517 -25.15 -21.47 14.09
CA TYR A 517 -26.34 -20.62 14.09
C TYR A 517 -26.65 -20.10 15.50
N ARG A 518 -26.80 -18.78 15.59
CA ARG A 518 -27.08 -18.00 16.81
C ARG A 518 -28.41 -18.37 17.50
N THR A 519 -29.25 -19.21 16.89
CA THR A 519 -30.64 -19.47 17.32
C THR A 519 -30.87 -20.79 18.08
N SER A 520 -29.85 -21.66 18.22
CA SER A 520 -30.03 -22.98 18.84
C SER A 520 -30.08 -22.95 20.38
N ARG A 521 -30.85 -23.87 21.01
CA ARG A 521 -30.91 -24.05 22.48
C ARG A 521 -29.52 -24.29 23.09
N LEU A 522 -28.66 -25.03 22.40
CA LEU A 522 -27.28 -25.32 22.82
C LEU A 522 -26.35 -24.12 22.66
N GLY A 523 -26.57 -23.25 21.67
CA GLY A 523 -25.85 -21.98 21.50
C GLY A 523 -26.13 -20.98 22.63
N ARG A 524 -27.37 -20.99 23.14
CA ARG A 524 -27.78 -20.23 24.33
C ARG A 524 -27.17 -20.74 25.63
N GLU A 525 -26.68 -21.97 25.72
CA GLU A 525 -26.13 -22.51 26.98
C GLU A 525 -24.59 -22.54 27.01
N PHE A 526 -23.93 -22.64 25.84
CA PHE A 526 -22.50 -22.95 25.77
C PHE A 526 -21.70 -22.13 24.73
N GLY A 527 -22.28 -21.07 24.16
CA GLY A 527 -21.65 -20.24 23.11
C GLY A 527 -21.88 -20.76 21.69
N THR A 528 -21.47 -19.99 20.68
CA THR A 528 -21.80 -20.22 19.25
C THR A 528 -21.09 -21.42 18.63
N THR A 529 -19.98 -21.87 19.22
CA THR A 529 -19.08 -22.89 18.66
C THR A 529 -18.64 -23.86 19.75
N LYS A 530 -18.53 -25.15 19.40
CA LYS A 530 -17.92 -26.21 20.22
C LYS A 530 -17.02 -27.09 19.35
N ILE A 531 -15.87 -27.46 19.87
CA ILE A 531 -14.94 -28.38 19.23
C ILE A 531 -15.01 -29.70 19.98
N ARG A 532 -15.54 -30.72 19.30
CA ARG A 532 -15.88 -32.01 19.86
C ARG A 532 -14.73 -33.02 19.63
N SER A 533 -14.59 -33.96 20.56
CA SER A 533 -13.65 -35.08 20.46
C SER A 533 -14.36 -36.41 20.73
N THR A 534 -13.61 -37.52 20.66
CA THR A 534 -14.05 -38.86 21.08
C THR A 534 -14.11 -39.06 22.60
N ASP A 535 -13.78 -38.04 23.41
CA ASP A 535 -13.76 -38.16 24.87
C ASP A 535 -15.17 -38.37 25.45
N ARG A 536 -15.37 -39.51 26.12
CA ARG A 536 -16.65 -39.86 26.76
C ARG A 536 -16.94 -39.06 28.03
N ARG A 537 -15.94 -38.40 28.63
CA ARG A 537 -16.09 -37.52 29.82
C ARG A 537 -16.74 -36.16 29.51
N ARG A 538 -17.28 -35.99 28.30
CA ARG A 538 -17.95 -34.75 27.83
C ARG A 538 -17.02 -33.53 27.93
N ARG A 539 -15.77 -33.66 27.49
CA ARG A 539 -14.73 -32.61 27.56
C ARG A 539 -14.47 -32.02 26.18
N TRP A 540 -15.09 -30.87 25.93
CA TRP A 540 -15.03 -30.15 24.66
C TRP A 540 -14.39 -28.78 24.86
N ILE A 541 -13.96 -28.15 23.77
CA ILE A 541 -13.56 -26.74 23.80
C ILE A 541 -14.77 -25.91 23.36
N HIS A 542 -15.22 -24.99 24.21
CA HIS A 542 -16.40 -24.18 23.91
C HIS A 542 -16.26 -22.73 24.38
N GLY A 543 -17.01 -21.83 23.76
CA GLY A 543 -17.08 -20.43 24.14
C GLY A 543 -17.89 -20.25 25.43
N GLY A 544 -18.12 -19.02 25.89
CA GLY A 544 -19.22 -18.90 26.84
C GLY A 544 -19.54 -17.52 27.39
N GLY A 545 -20.76 -17.44 27.91
CA GLY A 545 -21.25 -16.31 28.71
C GLY A 545 -22.09 -16.67 29.93
N PRO A 546 -22.32 -15.72 30.85
CA PRO A 546 -23.44 -15.76 31.80
C PRO A 546 -24.78 -15.53 31.08
N LYS A 547 -25.89 -15.83 31.76
CA LYS A 547 -27.29 -15.77 31.30
C LYS A 547 -27.78 -14.49 30.59
N LYS A 548 -26.99 -13.40 30.49
CA LYS A 548 -27.46 -12.08 30.00
C LYS A 548 -27.16 -11.76 28.53
N ASP A 549 -26.02 -12.18 27.96
CA ASP A 549 -25.77 -12.06 26.51
C ASP A 549 -24.73 -13.09 26.02
N PHE A 550 -25.21 -14.12 25.33
CA PHE A 550 -24.40 -15.25 24.86
C PHE A 550 -23.56 -14.93 23.61
N TYR A 551 -23.73 -13.74 23.02
CA TYR A 551 -23.18 -13.40 21.70
C TYR A 551 -21.98 -12.44 21.75
N VAL A 552 -21.63 -11.90 22.92
CA VAL A 552 -20.48 -10.99 23.03
C VAL A 552 -19.19 -11.75 22.69
N GLU A 553 -18.37 -11.17 21.81
CA GLU A 553 -17.11 -11.75 21.32
C GLU A 553 -16.12 -12.04 22.45
N ARG A 554 -16.08 -11.16 23.46
CA ARG A 554 -15.24 -11.27 24.65
C ARG A 554 -16.05 -11.10 25.92
N GLN A 555 -15.92 -12.05 26.85
CA GLN A 555 -16.72 -12.16 28.06
C GLN A 555 -15.89 -12.51 29.29
N SER A 556 -16.48 -12.31 30.48
CA SER A 556 -15.89 -12.73 31.75
C SER A 556 -15.65 -14.25 31.79
N TRP A 557 -14.47 -14.64 32.27
CA TRP A 557 -14.11 -16.04 32.43
C TRP A 557 -14.94 -16.71 33.53
N ARG A 558 -15.68 -17.76 33.17
CA ARG A 558 -16.41 -18.60 34.11
C ARG A 558 -15.94 -20.04 34.05
N VAL A 559 -16.07 -20.70 35.18
CA VAL A 559 -15.75 -22.10 35.39
C VAL A 559 -16.66 -23.01 34.55
N THR A 560 -16.12 -24.15 34.14
CA THR A 560 -16.80 -25.19 33.34
C THR A 560 -16.72 -26.51 34.10
N TYR A 561 -17.64 -27.44 33.87
CA TYR A 561 -17.66 -28.78 34.47
C TYR A 561 -16.66 -29.71 33.74
N GLY A 562 -15.36 -29.39 33.77
CA GLY A 562 -14.31 -30.19 33.12
C GLY A 562 -14.00 -29.86 31.65
N CYS A 563 -14.77 -28.99 31.01
CA CYS A 563 -14.53 -28.54 29.62
C CYS A 563 -13.44 -27.45 29.53
N THR A 564 -12.85 -27.25 28.35
CA THR A 564 -11.98 -26.09 28.10
C THR A 564 -12.82 -24.91 27.61
N ARG A 565 -12.79 -23.81 28.33
CA ARG A 565 -13.44 -22.55 27.94
C ARG A 565 -12.48 -21.65 27.18
N ALA A 566 -13.02 -20.93 26.22
CA ALA A 566 -12.35 -19.89 25.44
C ALA A 566 -13.27 -18.67 25.26
N GLN A 567 -12.73 -17.58 24.71
CA GLN A 567 -13.56 -16.49 24.20
C GLN A 567 -14.26 -16.92 22.90
N ASN A 568 -15.47 -16.39 22.64
CA ASN A 568 -16.25 -16.76 21.46
C ASN A 568 -15.46 -16.47 20.16
N ILE A 569 -14.81 -15.31 20.08
CA ILE A 569 -14.00 -14.91 18.90
C ILE A 569 -12.79 -15.83 18.67
N ASP A 570 -12.13 -16.25 19.75
CA ASP A 570 -10.96 -17.12 19.65
C ASP A 570 -11.39 -18.53 19.19
N LEU A 571 -12.55 -19.00 19.65
CA LEU A 571 -13.07 -20.30 19.25
C LEU A 571 -13.62 -20.32 17.81
N GLU A 572 -14.26 -19.24 17.37
CA GLU A 572 -14.68 -19.07 15.97
C GLU A 572 -13.46 -19.07 15.04
N THR A 573 -12.39 -18.39 15.44
CA THR A 573 -11.11 -18.38 14.72
C THR A 573 -10.48 -19.78 14.68
N LEU A 574 -10.46 -20.51 15.80
CA LEU A 574 -9.96 -21.89 15.83
C LEU A 574 -10.79 -22.81 14.91
N ALA A 575 -12.12 -22.70 14.95
CA ALA A 575 -13.01 -23.46 14.10
C ALA A 575 -12.78 -23.17 12.61
N GLN A 576 -12.57 -21.90 12.24
CA GLN A 576 -12.18 -21.53 10.88
C GLN A 576 -10.86 -22.19 10.47
N LYS A 577 -9.83 -22.13 11.33
CA LYS A 577 -8.53 -22.76 11.06
C LYS A 577 -8.63 -24.27 10.87
N ILE A 578 -9.45 -24.94 11.67
CA ILE A 578 -9.71 -26.38 11.52
C ILE A 578 -10.43 -26.68 10.19
N ARG A 579 -11.41 -25.86 9.78
CA ARG A 579 -12.11 -26.03 8.49
C ARG A 579 -11.17 -25.81 7.31
N GLU A 580 -10.38 -24.75 7.33
CA GLU A 580 -9.34 -24.47 6.32
C GLU A 580 -8.35 -25.63 6.20
N PHE A 581 -7.88 -26.13 7.35
CA PHE A 581 -6.97 -27.27 7.40
C PHE A 581 -7.59 -28.54 6.83
N ARG A 582 -8.82 -28.90 7.24
CA ARG A 582 -9.52 -30.09 6.71
C ARG A 582 -9.82 -29.99 5.22
N HIS A 583 -10.06 -28.78 4.70
CA HIS A 583 -10.26 -28.57 3.27
C HIS A 583 -8.98 -28.84 2.48
N GLN A 584 -7.83 -28.37 2.98
CA GLN A 584 -6.54 -28.59 2.33
C GLN A 584 -6.01 -30.02 2.51
N TRP A 585 -6.26 -30.62 3.67
CA TRP A 585 -5.69 -31.90 4.11
C TRP A 585 -6.77 -32.84 4.66
N PRO A 586 -7.74 -33.29 3.84
CA PRO A 586 -8.91 -34.04 4.31
C PRO A 586 -8.58 -35.41 4.90
N HIS A 587 -7.43 -35.98 4.53
CA HIS A 587 -6.94 -37.29 4.99
C HIS A 587 -6.11 -37.22 6.27
N ILE A 588 -5.72 -36.02 6.71
CA ILE A 588 -4.90 -35.86 7.90
C ILE A 588 -5.78 -35.84 9.15
N GLU A 589 -5.50 -36.76 10.06
CA GLU A 589 -6.17 -36.86 11.35
C GLU A 589 -5.77 -35.72 12.29
N ILE A 590 -6.76 -35.14 12.97
CA ILE A 590 -6.58 -34.11 13.99
C ILE A 590 -6.77 -34.75 15.37
N LEU A 591 -5.76 -34.65 16.23
CA LEU A 591 -5.81 -35.08 17.62
C LEU A 591 -6.10 -33.90 18.55
N MET A 592 -6.86 -34.15 19.61
CA MET A 592 -7.07 -33.22 20.71
C MET A 592 -6.31 -33.74 21.93
N ILE A 593 -5.28 -33.00 22.33
CA ILE A 593 -4.40 -33.33 23.44
C ILE A 593 -4.64 -32.36 24.57
N ARG A 594 -4.76 -32.86 25.79
CA ARG A 594 -4.82 -32.04 27.00
C ARG A 594 -3.82 -32.53 28.02
N ASN A 595 -2.99 -31.62 28.50
CA ASN A 595 -2.09 -31.84 29.62
C ASN A 595 -2.47 -30.94 30.81
N SER A 596 -2.22 -31.44 32.01
CA SER A 596 -2.37 -30.71 33.28
C SER A 596 -1.24 -31.10 34.23
N ASN A 597 -0.81 -30.17 35.08
CA ASN A 597 0.22 -30.43 36.08
C ASN A 597 -0.31 -31.39 37.15
N GLU A 598 0.41 -32.49 37.42
CA GLU A 598 0.00 -33.49 38.41
C GLU A 598 -0.06 -32.95 39.84
N ALA A 599 0.85 -32.03 40.18
CA ALA A 599 0.92 -31.43 41.52
C ALA A 599 -0.30 -30.56 41.88
N ASP A 600 -1.05 -30.11 40.89
CA ASP A 600 -2.20 -29.21 41.06
C ASP A 600 -3.55 -29.94 40.92
N ARG A 601 -3.57 -31.27 40.78
CA ARG A 601 -4.81 -32.08 40.74
C ARG A 601 -5.45 -32.09 42.14
N LYS A 602 -6.52 -31.34 42.34
CA LYS A 602 -7.37 -31.53 43.52
C LYS A 602 -8.21 -32.78 43.32
N ARG A 603 -7.87 -33.87 44.01
CA ARG A 603 -8.81 -34.96 44.24
C ARG A 603 -9.98 -34.37 45.02
N TYR A 604 -11.12 -34.21 44.38
CA TYR A 604 -12.38 -34.14 45.11
C TYR A 604 -12.69 -35.57 45.55
N PRO A 605 -12.67 -35.90 46.85
CA PRO A 605 -13.34 -37.12 47.29
C PRO A 605 -14.82 -36.99 46.92
N ARG A 606 -15.39 -38.09 46.42
CA ARG A 606 -16.83 -38.18 46.13
C ARG A 606 -17.66 -37.82 47.36
#